data_AF-A0A816Z2G7-F1
#
_entry.id   AF-A0A816Z2G7-F1
#
_cell.length_a   1.000
_cell.length_b   1.000
_cell.length_c   1.000
_cell.angle_alpha   90.00
_cell.angle_beta   90.00
_cell.angle_gamma   90.00
#
_symmetry.space_group_name_H-M   'P 1'
#
loop_
_entity.id
_entity.type
_entity.pdbx_description
1 polymer ?
#
loop_
_entity_poly.entity_id
_entity_poly.type
_entity_poly.pdbx_seq_one_letter_code
_entity_poly.pdbx_strand_id
1 'polypeptide(L)'
;MESAKSNINGHQNVIVMRHGDRMDRFEPLWASTAERPWDPPLIHHGKVRAFQTGQRISSQVSFPVHRVFVSPFLRCIQTAVEVVAALSAVSSIDNSKLKVAIEFGLCEILNSLAIKSNVAPKDGKFDFNISDLEAMFPEGTVDHNVDMVYKELPQWGESAEGFRERYVNTLKVLAQKYPSENLLLITHRGGVSTILYKYLKDATKRLVDYCGCVDLRRQDGFGESVDFEVVTSHGVSFREHNVPIHDPQTPPTTIRAAMASCANSNTTDEYQNILMMRHGDRIDKINPLWLDTASRPWDPPLVQDGLVRAFQTGQRIRSQIQFPIHRVFVSPFIRCVQTASEVIAALSAVDLNPHATSSKDVISIDKSKLKVSIEFGLSEMLNSMAIRPKVAPKDGKFDFKISDLEAMFPEGMVDHDVDPVYKEMPQWEETVEECTERFLGLVKTLADKYPSENLLLVTHGEGVRTTFATYKDVAVYEVEYCACAELRRQVLSQEGSTKAGDFEVIGQAGIKYHSLKTTAVPCVKWY
;
A
#
# COMPACT_ATOMS: atom_id res chain seq x y z
N MET A 1 -47.17 -11.81 6.42
CA MET A 1 -46.02 -11.82 7.35
C MET A 1 -45.31 -13.14 7.19
N GLU A 2 -44.32 -13.22 6.30
CA GLU A 2 -43.32 -14.29 6.38
C GLU A 2 -42.26 -13.84 7.38
N SER A 3 -41.98 -14.65 8.39
CA SER A 3 -40.86 -14.41 9.29
C SER A 3 -39.57 -14.62 8.51
N ALA A 4 -38.80 -13.54 8.27
CA ALA A 4 -37.43 -13.66 7.79
C ALA A 4 -36.69 -14.64 8.70
N LYS A 5 -36.12 -15.71 8.13
CA LYS A 5 -35.35 -16.69 8.90
C LYS A 5 -34.16 -15.97 9.52
N SER A 6 -33.95 -16.14 10.82
CA SER A 6 -32.79 -15.60 11.52
C SER A 6 -31.49 -16.07 10.85
N ASN A 7 -30.41 -15.28 11.00
CA ASN A 7 -29.09 -15.77 10.62
C ASN A 7 -28.84 -17.13 11.28
N ILE A 8 -28.27 -18.08 10.52
CA ILE A 8 -28.22 -19.51 10.90
C ILE A 8 -27.51 -19.74 12.25
N ASN A 9 -26.65 -18.80 12.66
CA ASN A 9 -25.91 -18.81 13.92
C ASN A 9 -26.40 -17.76 14.97
N GLY A 10 -27.50 -17.03 14.73
CA GLY A 10 -28.04 -16.03 15.66
C GLY A 10 -27.16 -14.79 15.89
N HIS A 11 -26.40 -14.38 14.88
CA HIS A 11 -25.51 -13.22 14.91
C HIS A 11 -25.61 -12.42 13.60
N GLN A 12 -25.46 -11.10 13.70
CA GLN A 12 -25.32 -10.16 12.59
C GLN A 12 -23.86 -9.72 12.46
N ASN A 13 -23.34 -9.68 11.23
CA ASN A 13 -21.99 -9.24 10.91
C ASN A 13 -22.01 -7.86 10.22
N VAL A 14 -21.03 -7.01 10.52
CA VAL A 14 -20.91 -5.67 9.92
C VAL A 14 -19.45 -5.36 9.58
N ILE A 15 -19.16 -5.10 8.31
CA ILE A 15 -17.83 -4.67 7.85
C ILE A 15 -17.81 -3.14 7.76
N VAL A 16 -16.74 -2.49 8.23
CA VAL A 16 -16.53 -1.03 8.09
C VAL A 16 -15.22 -0.77 7.36
N MET A 17 -15.30 -0.20 6.16
CA MET A 17 -14.22 -0.16 5.15
C MET A 17 -13.85 1.27 4.75
N ARG A 18 -12.55 1.56 4.61
CA ARG A 18 -12.04 2.82 4.08
C ARG A 18 -12.08 2.83 2.54
N HIS A 19 -12.39 3.97 1.94
CA HIS A 19 -12.33 4.20 0.50
C HIS A 19 -10.94 3.91 -0.13
N GLY A 20 -10.89 3.75 -1.45
CA GLY A 20 -9.68 3.59 -2.25
C GLY A 20 -8.79 4.83 -2.35
N ASP A 21 -7.66 4.69 -3.06
CA ASP A 21 -6.63 5.72 -3.28
C ASP A 21 -7.18 6.93 -4.07
N ARG A 22 -6.97 8.14 -3.54
CA ARG A 22 -7.57 9.41 -4.03
C ARG A 22 -6.69 10.16 -5.04
N MET A 23 -7.32 10.84 -6.00
CA MET A 23 -6.66 11.69 -7.01
C MET A 23 -5.76 12.80 -6.42
N ASP A 24 -6.20 13.48 -5.36
CA ASP A 24 -5.48 14.58 -4.70
C ASP A 24 -4.15 14.19 -4.04
N ARG A 25 -3.79 12.91 -4.07
CA ARG A 25 -2.54 12.35 -3.55
C ARG A 25 -1.50 12.09 -4.63
N PHE A 26 -1.90 12.14 -5.90
CA PHE A 26 -1.05 11.87 -7.06
C PHE A 26 -1.02 13.06 -8.03
N GLU A 27 -2.06 13.90 -8.05
CA GLU A 27 -2.14 15.12 -8.86
C GLU A 27 -1.80 16.39 -8.04
N PRO A 28 -0.60 16.99 -8.19
CA PRO A 28 -0.17 18.13 -7.36
C PRO A 28 -1.04 19.39 -7.53
N LEU A 29 -1.65 19.55 -8.71
CA LEU A 29 -2.47 20.72 -9.06
C LEU A 29 -3.96 20.55 -8.70
N TRP A 30 -4.38 19.37 -8.22
CA TRP A 30 -5.80 19.05 -7.96
C TRP A 30 -6.52 20.13 -7.14
N ALA A 31 -5.90 20.62 -6.07
CA ALA A 31 -6.47 21.61 -5.17
C ALA A 31 -6.70 23.00 -5.81
N SER A 32 -6.15 23.25 -7.00
CA SER A 32 -6.27 24.49 -7.77
C SER A 32 -7.04 24.35 -9.08
N THR A 33 -7.25 23.14 -9.59
CA THR A 33 -7.89 22.88 -10.89
C THR A 33 -9.25 22.18 -10.79
N ALA A 34 -9.52 21.46 -9.70
CA ALA A 34 -10.79 20.78 -9.51
C ALA A 34 -11.90 21.73 -9.02
N GLU A 35 -13.11 21.52 -9.55
CA GLU A 35 -14.33 22.25 -9.15
C GLU A 35 -14.74 21.96 -7.69
N ARG A 36 -14.66 20.69 -7.27
CA ARG A 36 -14.92 20.21 -5.90
C ARG A 36 -13.62 19.65 -5.31
N PRO A 37 -12.61 20.48 -4.98
CA PRO A 37 -11.26 19.99 -4.63
C PRO A 37 -11.25 19.21 -3.29
N TRP A 38 -12.27 19.39 -2.46
CA TRP A 38 -12.53 18.67 -1.22
C TRP A 38 -13.11 17.25 -1.41
N ASP A 39 -13.61 16.92 -2.61
CA ASP A 39 -14.13 15.60 -2.96
C ASP A 39 -13.41 14.97 -4.16
N PRO A 40 -12.11 14.64 -4.01
CA PRO A 40 -11.36 13.95 -5.05
C PRO A 40 -11.96 12.56 -5.36
N PRO A 41 -12.03 12.18 -6.65
CA PRO A 41 -12.33 10.81 -7.06
C PRO A 41 -11.18 9.86 -6.69
N LEU A 42 -11.39 8.58 -6.93
CA LEU A 42 -10.33 7.58 -6.91
C LEU A 42 -9.41 7.72 -8.13
N ILE A 43 -8.12 7.40 -7.97
CA ILE A 43 -7.28 7.03 -9.11
C ILE A 43 -7.65 5.63 -9.62
N HIS A 44 -7.22 5.28 -10.84
CA HIS A 44 -7.46 3.95 -11.42
C HIS A 44 -7.04 2.80 -10.47
N HIS A 45 -5.86 2.88 -9.86
CA HIS A 45 -5.41 1.85 -8.89
C HIS A 45 -6.27 1.79 -7.61
N GLY A 46 -6.93 2.89 -7.24
CA GLY A 46 -7.87 2.93 -6.11
C GLY A 46 -9.19 2.22 -6.42
N LYS A 47 -9.67 2.34 -7.67
CA LYS A 47 -10.81 1.57 -8.20
C LYS A 47 -10.49 0.08 -8.25
N VAL A 48 -9.35 -0.30 -8.85
CA VAL A 48 -8.91 -1.69 -8.92
C VAL A 48 -8.77 -2.31 -7.53
N ARG A 49 -8.18 -1.60 -6.56
CA ARG A 49 -8.09 -2.10 -5.17
C ARG A 49 -9.47 -2.24 -4.50
N ALA A 50 -10.41 -1.35 -4.80
CA ALA A 50 -11.78 -1.46 -4.29
C ALA A 50 -12.46 -2.72 -4.86
N PHE A 51 -12.40 -2.94 -6.17
CA PHE A 51 -12.92 -4.15 -6.82
C PHE A 51 -12.32 -5.43 -6.22
N GLN A 52 -10.99 -5.51 -6.15
CA GLN A 52 -10.26 -6.62 -5.53
C GLN A 52 -10.66 -6.83 -4.06
N THR A 53 -10.96 -5.77 -3.32
CA THR A 53 -11.44 -5.89 -1.93
C THR A 53 -12.87 -6.42 -1.87
N GLY A 54 -13.74 -6.10 -2.83
CA GLY A 54 -15.05 -6.72 -2.96
C GLY A 54 -14.97 -8.22 -3.31
N GLN A 55 -14.08 -8.61 -4.23
CA GLN A 55 -13.80 -10.03 -4.53
C GLN A 55 -13.28 -10.77 -3.29
N ARG A 56 -12.38 -10.13 -2.53
CA ARG A 56 -11.82 -10.65 -1.29
C ARG A 56 -12.90 -10.83 -0.22
N ILE A 57 -13.78 -9.84 -0.02
CA ILE A 57 -14.94 -9.98 0.88
C ILE A 57 -15.81 -11.15 0.43
N SER A 58 -16.18 -11.24 -0.84
CA SER A 58 -17.06 -12.30 -1.38
C SER A 58 -16.47 -13.73 -1.34
N SER A 59 -15.17 -13.87 -1.12
CA SER A 59 -14.48 -15.17 -1.04
C SER A 59 -14.04 -15.54 0.37
N GLN A 60 -13.65 -14.58 1.21
CA GLN A 60 -13.07 -14.81 2.53
C GLN A 60 -14.07 -14.69 3.69
N VAL A 61 -15.18 -13.95 3.55
CA VAL A 61 -16.18 -13.86 4.64
C VAL A 61 -17.24 -14.95 4.51
N SER A 62 -17.53 -15.64 5.61
CA SER A 62 -18.46 -16.78 5.66
C SER A 62 -19.94 -16.38 5.71
N PHE A 63 -20.29 -15.19 5.22
CA PHE A 63 -21.65 -14.63 5.26
C PHE A 63 -21.97 -13.75 4.04
N PRO A 64 -23.20 -13.77 3.52
CA PRO A 64 -23.63 -12.83 2.47
C PRO A 64 -23.70 -11.40 3.00
N VAL A 65 -23.12 -10.45 2.26
CA VAL A 65 -23.36 -9.02 2.44
C VAL A 65 -24.73 -8.73 1.84
N HIS A 66 -25.68 -8.28 2.65
CA HIS A 66 -27.04 -7.99 2.20
C HIS A 66 -27.19 -6.53 1.77
N ARG A 67 -26.47 -5.61 2.43
CA ARG A 67 -26.59 -4.18 2.19
C ARG A 67 -25.29 -3.41 2.39
N VAL A 68 -24.99 -2.54 1.43
CA VAL A 68 -23.91 -1.55 1.49
C VAL A 68 -24.49 -0.19 1.88
N PHE A 69 -23.93 0.42 2.92
CA PHE A 69 -24.11 1.83 3.23
C PHE A 69 -22.85 2.59 2.86
N VAL A 70 -22.98 3.76 2.22
CA VAL A 70 -21.83 4.50 1.70
C VAL A 70 -21.92 5.99 2.01
N SER A 71 -20.78 6.59 2.38
CA SER A 71 -20.69 8.04 2.54
C SER A 71 -20.85 8.77 1.19
N PRO A 72 -21.53 9.93 1.13
CA PRO A 72 -21.81 10.64 -0.13
C PRO A 72 -20.57 11.17 -0.89
N PHE A 73 -19.40 11.26 -0.25
CA PHE A 73 -18.15 11.63 -0.93
C PHE A 73 -17.83 10.70 -2.11
N LEU A 74 -17.54 11.28 -3.29
CA LEU A 74 -17.31 10.59 -4.57
C LEU A 74 -16.31 9.44 -4.48
N ARG A 75 -15.22 9.60 -3.72
CA ARG A 75 -14.25 8.52 -3.43
C ARG A 75 -14.87 7.29 -2.74
N CYS A 76 -15.84 7.48 -1.85
CA CYS A 76 -16.55 6.41 -1.16
C CYS A 76 -17.57 5.77 -2.11
N ILE A 77 -18.33 6.58 -2.85
CA ILE A 77 -19.26 6.11 -3.89
C ILE A 77 -18.51 5.25 -4.91
N GLN A 78 -17.42 5.75 -5.50
CA GLN A 78 -16.58 4.99 -6.42
C GLN A 78 -15.91 3.77 -5.78
N THR A 79 -15.66 3.74 -4.47
CA THR A 79 -15.21 2.50 -3.80
C THR A 79 -16.36 1.50 -3.74
N ALA A 80 -17.57 1.95 -3.38
CA ALA A 80 -18.74 1.11 -3.25
C ALA A 80 -19.20 0.54 -4.59
N VAL A 81 -19.15 1.31 -5.69
CA VAL A 81 -19.49 0.82 -7.04
C VAL A 81 -18.62 -0.38 -7.43
N GLU A 82 -17.31 -0.26 -7.26
CA GLU A 82 -16.34 -1.31 -7.61
C GLU A 82 -16.49 -2.53 -6.68
N VAL A 83 -16.74 -2.31 -5.37
CA VAL A 83 -17.01 -3.39 -4.40
C VAL A 83 -18.34 -4.11 -4.68
N VAL A 84 -19.41 -3.37 -5.01
CA VAL A 84 -20.73 -3.92 -5.35
C VAL A 84 -20.65 -4.73 -6.65
N ALA A 85 -19.96 -4.22 -7.67
CA ALA A 85 -19.71 -4.95 -8.91
C ALA A 85 -18.97 -6.28 -8.65
N ALA A 86 -17.96 -6.27 -7.78
CA ALA A 86 -17.22 -7.47 -7.40
C ALA A 86 -18.03 -8.47 -6.55
N LEU A 87 -18.81 -7.99 -5.58
CA LEU A 87 -19.73 -8.82 -4.77
C LEU A 87 -20.78 -9.51 -5.65
N SER A 88 -21.31 -8.82 -6.66
CA SER A 88 -22.30 -9.37 -7.60
C SER A 88 -21.72 -10.29 -8.68
N ALA A 89 -20.39 -10.33 -8.85
CA ALA A 89 -19.72 -11.11 -9.90
C ALA A 89 -19.29 -12.53 -9.48
N VAL A 90 -19.31 -12.85 -8.18
CA VAL A 90 -18.75 -14.10 -7.63
C VAL A 90 -19.88 -15.07 -7.22
N SER A 91 -19.87 -16.29 -7.77
CA SER A 91 -20.96 -17.26 -7.63
C SER A 91 -20.91 -18.16 -6.38
N SER A 92 -20.04 -17.87 -5.41
CA SER A 92 -19.94 -18.64 -4.15
C SER A 92 -21.02 -18.28 -3.12
N ILE A 93 -21.59 -17.08 -3.21
CA ILE A 93 -22.51 -16.49 -2.24
C ILE A 93 -23.62 -15.76 -3.03
N ASP A 94 -24.89 -16.01 -2.68
CA ASP A 94 -26.03 -15.35 -3.35
C ASP A 94 -26.18 -13.88 -2.92
N ASN A 95 -25.50 -13.00 -3.65
CA ASN A 95 -25.61 -11.55 -3.53
C ASN A 95 -26.68 -10.96 -4.49
N SER A 96 -27.60 -11.76 -5.07
CA SER A 96 -28.62 -11.28 -6.02
C SER A 96 -29.63 -10.27 -5.44
N LYS A 97 -29.61 -10.07 -4.11
CA LYS A 97 -30.44 -9.13 -3.35
C LYS A 97 -29.62 -8.04 -2.67
N LEU A 98 -28.35 -7.87 -3.05
CA LEU A 98 -27.44 -6.85 -2.52
C LEU A 98 -28.01 -5.45 -2.77
N LYS A 99 -28.28 -4.73 -1.68
CA LYS A 99 -28.80 -3.37 -1.71
C LYS A 99 -27.73 -2.33 -1.41
N VAL A 100 -27.88 -1.12 -1.96
CA VAL A 100 -26.99 0.02 -1.72
C VAL A 100 -27.80 1.22 -1.27
N ALA A 101 -27.32 1.96 -0.29
CA ALA A 101 -27.87 3.26 0.09
C ALA A 101 -26.79 4.24 0.57
N ILE A 102 -27.00 5.53 0.30
CA ILE A 102 -26.14 6.60 0.81
C ILE A 102 -26.54 6.91 2.25
N GLU A 103 -25.56 7.19 3.12
CA GLU A 103 -25.77 7.56 4.53
C GLU A 103 -24.83 8.71 4.90
N PHE A 104 -25.39 9.86 5.30
CA PHE A 104 -24.58 11.03 5.65
C PHE A 104 -23.87 10.88 7.00
N GLY A 105 -24.39 10.06 7.91
CA GLY A 105 -23.69 9.71 9.16
C GLY A 105 -22.31 9.11 8.92
N LEU A 106 -22.12 8.43 7.77
CA LEU A 106 -20.84 7.82 7.40
C LEU A 106 -19.80 8.79 6.83
N CYS A 107 -20.09 10.09 6.69
CA CYS A 107 -19.21 11.07 6.03
C CYS A 107 -17.85 11.28 6.74
N GLU A 108 -16.91 11.99 6.11
CA GLU A 108 -15.66 12.39 6.76
C GLU A 108 -15.94 13.40 7.90
N ILE A 109 -14.99 13.58 8.82
CA ILE A 109 -15.08 14.67 9.80
C ILE A 109 -15.00 16.03 9.07
N LEU A 110 -16.05 16.86 9.19
CA LEU A 110 -16.14 18.12 8.43
C LEU A 110 -15.43 19.26 9.18
N ASN A 111 -14.11 19.16 9.29
CA ASN A 111 -13.25 20.21 9.83
C ASN A 111 -11.83 20.18 9.23
N SER A 112 -10.98 21.10 9.72
CA SER A 112 -9.59 21.29 9.29
C SER A 112 -8.64 20.12 9.58
N LEU A 113 -9.05 19.09 10.33
CA LEU A 113 -8.24 17.90 10.62
C LEU A 113 -8.23 16.88 9.46
N ALA A 114 -9.23 16.94 8.57
CA ALA A 114 -9.35 16.04 7.42
C ALA A 114 -9.48 16.77 6.07
N ILE A 115 -10.06 17.97 6.06
CA ILE A 115 -10.26 18.79 4.85
C ILE A 115 -9.52 20.10 5.08
N LYS A 116 -8.52 20.44 4.26
CA LYS A 116 -7.74 21.68 4.44
C LYS A 116 -8.66 22.90 4.30
N SER A 117 -8.49 23.91 5.15
CA SER A 117 -9.34 25.12 5.12
C SER A 117 -9.27 25.91 3.81
N ASN A 118 -8.19 25.76 3.02
CA ASN A 118 -8.05 26.37 1.69
C ASN A 118 -8.66 25.52 0.55
N VAL A 119 -9.24 24.37 0.87
CA VAL A 119 -9.85 23.39 -0.05
C VAL A 119 -11.34 23.17 0.26
N ALA A 120 -11.78 23.47 1.48
CA ALA A 120 -13.19 23.43 1.87
C ALA A 120 -14.06 24.43 1.09
N PRO A 121 -15.38 24.18 0.93
CA PRO A 121 -16.34 25.14 0.39
C PRO A 121 -16.31 26.47 1.15
N LYS A 122 -16.32 27.60 0.41
CA LYS A 122 -16.22 28.95 1.01
C LYS A 122 -17.45 29.37 1.80
N ASP A 123 -18.60 28.78 1.48
CA ASP A 123 -19.89 28.93 2.17
C ASP A 123 -20.14 27.81 3.21
N GLY A 124 -19.19 26.88 3.37
CA GLY A 124 -19.29 25.72 4.26
C GLY A 124 -20.20 24.60 3.75
N LYS A 125 -20.75 24.67 2.52
CA LYS A 125 -21.71 23.68 2.01
C LYS A 125 -21.04 22.55 1.24
N PHE A 126 -21.21 21.34 1.75
CA PHE A 126 -20.70 20.12 1.14
C PHE A 126 -21.79 19.48 0.27
N ASP A 127 -22.17 20.17 -0.81
CA ASP A 127 -23.31 19.77 -1.65
C ASP A 127 -22.99 18.52 -2.50
N PHE A 128 -23.98 17.62 -2.60
CA PHE A 128 -23.93 16.36 -3.36
C PHE A 128 -25.21 16.19 -4.17
N ASN A 129 -25.12 15.95 -5.47
CA ASN A 129 -26.27 15.50 -6.25
C ASN A 129 -26.45 13.99 -6.02
N ILE A 130 -27.38 13.63 -5.15
CA ILE A 130 -27.63 12.24 -4.74
C ILE A 130 -28.01 11.37 -5.95
N SER A 131 -28.82 11.89 -6.88
CA SER A 131 -29.23 11.17 -8.09
C SER A 131 -28.04 10.81 -9.00
N ASP A 132 -27.07 11.72 -9.16
CA ASP A 132 -25.87 11.45 -9.97
C ASP A 132 -24.97 10.37 -9.32
N LEU A 133 -24.93 10.34 -7.98
CA LEU A 133 -24.16 9.36 -7.22
C LEU A 133 -24.84 7.98 -7.17
N GLU A 134 -26.17 7.94 -7.05
CA GLU A 134 -26.97 6.73 -7.14
C GLU A 134 -26.90 6.11 -8.54
N ALA A 135 -26.90 6.93 -9.60
CA ALA A 135 -26.74 6.50 -10.99
C ALA A 135 -25.33 5.93 -11.32
N MET A 136 -24.37 5.97 -10.39
CA MET A 136 -23.09 5.29 -10.55
C MET A 136 -23.14 3.79 -10.22
N PHE A 137 -24.17 3.32 -9.52
CA PHE A 137 -24.31 1.92 -9.11
C PHE A 137 -24.98 1.06 -10.19
N PRO A 138 -24.78 -0.27 -10.18
CA PRO A 138 -25.48 -1.17 -11.09
C PRO A 138 -27.00 -1.07 -10.94
N GLU A 139 -27.71 -1.16 -12.06
CA GLU A 139 -29.16 -1.01 -12.11
C GLU A 139 -29.87 -1.98 -11.15
N GLY A 140 -30.88 -1.48 -10.42
CA GLY A 140 -31.65 -2.27 -9.44
C GLY A 140 -30.99 -2.50 -8.08
N THR A 141 -29.72 -2.12 -7.87
CA THR A 141 -29.05 -2.30 -6.57
C THR A 141 -29.35 -1.20 -5.54
N VAL A 142 -29.76 0.00 -5.96
CA VAL A 142 -30.05 1.13 -5.04
C VAL A 142 -31.40 0.93 -4.34
N ASP A 143 -31.45 1.11 -3.01
CA ASP A 143 -32.68 1.05 -2.23
C ASP A 143 -33.12 2.44 -1.74
N HIS A 144 -33.83 3.16 -2.60
CA HIS A 144 -34.38 4.50 -2.32
C HIS A 144 -35.40 4.55 -1.15
N ASN A 145 -35.76 3.41 -0.54
CA ASN A 145 -36.64 3.33 0.63
C ASN A 145 -35.88 3.38 1.96
N VAL A 146 -34.56 3.53 1.94
CA VAL A 146 -33.74 3.69 3.14
C VAL A 146 -33.93 5.08 3.74
N ASP A 147 -34.64 5.12 4.86
CA ASP A 147 -34.65 6.26 5.78
C ASP A 147 -33.28 6.33 6.50
N MET A 148 -32.45 7.32 6.16
CA MET A 148 -31.10 7.54 6.71
C MET A 148 -31.12 7.85 8.22
N VAL A 149 -30.05 7.48 8.93
CA VAL A 149 -29.82 7.88 10.33
C VAL A 149 -29.57 9.38 10.43
N TYR A 150 -28.79 9.94 9.49
CA TYR A 150 -28.59 11.38 9.36
C TYR A 150 -29.07 11.84 7.99
N LYS A 151 -30.04 12.76 7.98
CA LYS A 151 -30.67 13.32 6.77
C LYS A 151 -29.94 14.57 6.25
N GLU A 152 -29.06 15.13 7.06
CA GLU A 152 -28.19 16.26 6.76
C GLU A 152 -26.75 15.92 7.19
N LEU A 153 -25.78 16.60 6.59
CA LEU A 153 -24.38 16.51 6.99
C LEU A 153 -24.14 17.26 8.31
N PRO A 154 -23.08 16.92 9.08
CA PRO A 154 -22.66 17.77 10.20
C PRO A 154 -22.28 19.17 9.71
N GLN A 155 -22.36 20.17 10.59
CA GLN A 155 -21.87 21.51 10.26
C GLN A 155 -20.34 21.54 10.17
N TRP A 156 -19.82 22.42 9.32
CA TRP A 156 -18.38 22.67 9.23
C TRP A 156 -17.83 23.19 10.57
N GLY A 157 -16.73 22.60 11.03
CA GLY A 157 -16.17 22.83 12.37
C GLY A 157 -16.53 21.75 13.39
N GLU A 158 -17.11 20.62 12.95
CA GLU A 158 -17.45 19.45 13.78
C GLU A 158 -16.32 19.08 14.78
N SER A 159 -16.67 18.81 16.04
CA SER A 159 -15.70 18.40 17.05
C SER A 159 -15.25 16.95 16.84
N ALA A 160 -14.00 16.64 17.23
CA ALA A 160 -13.49 15.28 17.18
C ALA A 160 -14.19 14.30 18.14
N GLU A 161 -15.10 14.79 18.99
CA GLU A 161 -15.96 14.02 19.88
C GLU A 161 -17.32 13.75 19.23
N GLY A 162 -18.02 14.78 18.76
CA GLY A 162 -19.28 14.66 18.03
C GLY A 162 -19.15 13.80 16.77
N PHE A 163 -18.01 13.89 16.07
CA PHE A 163 -17.69 12.95 14.98
C PHE A 163 -17.71 11.49 15.44
N ARG A 164 -17.15 11.17 16.61
CA ARG A 164 -17.10 9.80 17.12
C ARG A 164 -18.49 9.31 17.53
N GLU A 165 -19.24 10.17 18.21
CA GLU A 165 -20.61 9.89 18.64
C GLU A 165 -21.50 9.63 17.43
N ARG A 166 -21.47 10.52 16.42
CA ARG A 166 -22.16 10.34 15.14
C ARG A 166 -21.79 9.00 14.50
N TYR A 167 -20.50 8.66 14.45
CA TYR A 167 -20.05 7.43 13.80
C TYR A 167 -20.52 6.16 14.51
N VAL A 168 -20.40 6.12 15.84
CA VAL A 168 -20.85 4.99 16.66
C VAL A 168 -22.37 4.87 16.64
N ASN A 169 -23.09 5.99 16.68
CA ASN A 169 -24.55 6.02 16.56
C ASN A 169 -25.01 5.50 15.18
N THR A 170 -24.39 5.96 14.09
CA THR A 170 -24.73 5.51 12.72
C THR A 170 -24.59 3.99 12.60
N LEU A 171 -23.47 3.41 13.05
CA LEU A 171 -23.30 1.94 13.08
C LEU A 171 -24.39 1.23 13.89
N LYS A 172 -24.68 1.72 15.12
CA LYS A 172 -25.66 1.09 16.01
C LYS A 172 -27.06 1.11 15.42
N VAL A 173 -27.53 2.28 14.95
CA VAL A 173 -28.89 2.43 14.41
C VAL A 173 -29.06 1.64 13.11
N LEU A 174 -28.08 1.66 12.20
CA LEU A 174 -28.16 0.86 10.97
C LEU A 174 -28.24 -0.64 11.26
N ALA A 175 -27.39 -1.16 12.16
CA ALA A 175 -27.45 -2.57 12.54
C ALA A 175 -28.79 -2.93 13.21
N GLN A 176 -29.28 -2.08 14.12
CA GLN A 176 -30.60 -2.25 14.78
C GLN A 176 -31.77 -2.21 13.80
N LYS A 177 -31.70 -1.41 12.74
CA LYS A 177 -32.76 -1.23 11.73
C LYS A 177 -32.86 -2.40 10.74
N TYR A 178 -31.75 -3.09 10.48
CA TYR A 178 -31.66 -4.21 9.56
C TYR A 178 -31.06 -5.46 10.25
N PRO A 179 -31.65 -5.97 11.35
CA PRO A 179 -30.98 -6.94 12.24
C PRO A 179 -30.69 -8.28 11.56
N SER A 180 -31.50 -8.69 10.58
CA SER A 180 -31.31 -9.93 9.81
C SER A 180 -30.34 -9.78 8.62
N GLU A 181 -29.78 -8.59 8.38
CA GLU A 181 -28.94 -8.29 7.21
C GLU A 181 -27.49 -8.07 7.64
N ASN A 182 -26.51 -8.76 7.05
CA ASN A 182 -25.10 -8.40 7.25
C ASN A 182 -24.76 -7.15 6.41
N LEU A 183 -24.07 -6.19 7.02
CA LEU A 183 -23.89 -4.85 6.45
C LEU A 183 -22.43 -4.56 6.06
N LEU A 184 -22.24 -3.69 5.08
CA LEU A 184 -20.93 -3.14 4.69
C LEU A 184 -20.99 -1.61 4.67
N LEU A 185 -20.19 -0.93 5.48
CA LEU A 185 -20.18 0.53 5.64
C LEU A 185 -18.92 1.12 5.02
N ILE A 186 -19.03 1.81 3.88
CA ILE A 186 -17.90 2.36 3.11
C ILE A 186 -17.70 3.85 3.40
N THR A 187 -16.50 4.19 3.87
CA THR A 187 -16.20 5.42 4.62
C THR A 187 -14.74 5.89 4.46
N HIS A 188 -14.27 6.75 5.36
CA HIS A 188 -12.97 7.39 5.41
C HIS A 188 -12.13 6.81 6.55
N ARG A 189 -10.87 7.23 6.63
CA ARG A 189 -9.93 6.78 7.67
C ARG A 189 -10.45 7.03 9.08
N GLY A 190 -11.21 8.11 9.29
CA GLY A 190 -11.80 8.46 10.59
C GLY A 190 -12.85 7.46 11.08
N GLY A 191 -13.74 7.01 10.19
CA GLY A 191 -14.86 6.11 10.54
C GLY A 191 -14.37 4.74 11.02
N VAL A 192 -13.61 4.05 10.17
CA VAL A 192 -12.98 2.74 10.50
C VAL A 192 -12.23 2.80 11.83
N SER A 193 -11.44 3.87 12.03
CA SER A 193 -10.69 4.09 13.27
C SER A 193 -11.57 4.21 14.51
N THR A 194 -12.67 4.95 14.41
CA THR A 194 -13.56 5.24 15.54
C THR A 194 -14.24 3.97 16.00
N ILE A 195 -14.73 3.17 15.06
CA ILE A 195 -15.39 1.90 15.35
C ILE A 195 -14.41 0.90 15.94
N LEU A 196 -13.22 0.77 15.36
CA LEU A 196 -12.14 -0.08 15.88
C LEU A 196 -11.81 0.26 17.34
N TYR A 197 -11.57 1.54 17.63
CA TYR A 197 -11.28 2.03 18.98
C TYR A 197 -12.44 1.83 19.98
N LYS A 198 -13.68 1.84 19.50
CA LYS A 198 -14.87 1.72 20.37
C LYS A 198 -15.07 0.28 20.86
N TYR A 199 -14.70 -0.71 20.05
CA TYR A 199 -15.00 -2.12 20.31
C TYR A 199 -13.76 -3.02 20.53
N LEU A 200 -12.55 -2.55 20.21
CA LEU A 200 -11.29 -3.18 20.59
C LEU A 200 -10.50 -2.23 21.52
N LYS A 201 -10.63 -2.44 22.83
CA LYS A 201 -10.24 -1.48 23.87
C LYS A 201 -8.73 -1.15 23.90
N ASP A 202 -7.89 -2.09 23.51
CA ASP A 202 -6.43 -1.95 23.51
C ASP A 202 -5.87 -1.39 22.19
N ALA A 203 -6.73 -1.12 21.20
CA ALA A 203 -6.34 -0.70 19.86
C ALA A 203 -5.69 0.70 19.84
N THR A 204 -4.37 0.76 20.02
CA THR A 204 -3.57 1.96 19.77
C THR A 204 -3.01 1.93 18.34
N LYS A 205 -3.33 2.98 17.56
CA LYS A 205 -2.97 3.18 16.14
C LYS A 205 -1.45 3.05 15.85
N ARG A 206 -1.00 2.86 14.59
CA ARG A 206 -1.30 3.72 13.41
C ARG A 206 -1.13 3.05 12.02
N LEU A 207 -2.14 2.33 11.52
CA LEU A 207 -2.53 2.43 10.09
C LEU A 207 -3.96 1.95 9.83
N VAL A 208 -4.59 2.55 8.82
CA VAL A 208 -5.78 2.03 8.10
C VAL A 208 -5.56 2.42 6.65
N ASP A 209 -5.12 1.49 5.83
CA ASP A 209 -4.79 1.71 4.42
C ASP A 209 -6.03 1.94 3.55
N TYR A 210 -5.84 2.42 2.32
CA TYR A 210 -6.93 2.52 1.36
C TYR A 210 -7.49 1.12 1.08
N CYS A 211 -8.82 1.00 1.07
CA CYS A 211 -9.57 -0.27 1.09
C CYS A 211 -9.43 -1.12 2.38
N GLY A 212 -8.72 -0.65 3.41
CA GLY A 212 -8.63 -1.34 4.69
C GLY A 212 -9.96 -1.35 5.46
N CYS A 213 -10.32 -2.48 6.07
CA CYS A 213 -11.59 -2.70 6.76
C CYS A 213 -11.43 -3.34 8.14
N VAL A 214 -12.45 -3.17 8.98
CA VAL A 214 -12.63 -3.92 10.23
C VAL A 214 -13.96 -4.65 10.18
N ASP A 215 -13.96 -5.90 10.61
CA ASP A 215 -15.05 -6.83 10.44
C ASP A 215 -15.61 -7.13 11.85
N LEU A 216 -16.89 -6.83 12.07
CA LEU A 216 -17.53 -6.84 13.38
C LEU A 216 -18.65 -7.89 13.43
N ARG A 217 -18.96 -8.35 14.64
CA ARG A 217 -20.11 -9.22 14.90
C ARG A 217 -20.86 -8.77 16.14
N ARG A 218 -22.16 -9.07 16.21
CA ARG A 218 -23.01 -8.93 17.39
C ARG A 218 -24.03 -10.06 17.44
N GLN A 219 -24.58 -10.37 18.62
CA GLN A 219 -25.70 -11.30 18.75
C GLN A 219 -27.02 -10.67 18.30
N ASP A 220 -27.96 -11.49 17.82
CA ASP A 220 -29.29 -11.09 17.37
C ASP A 220 -30.23 -10.81 18.56
N GLY A 221 -29.90 -9.78 19.36
CA GLY A 221 -30.65 -9.37 20.54
C GLY A 221 -31.48 -8.09 20.32
N PHE A 222 -32.79 -8.17 20.58
CA PHE A 222 -33.70 -7.01 20.65
C PHE A 222 -33.54 -6.23 21.98
N GLY A 223 -32.30 -5.84 22.32
CA GLY A 223 -31.96 -5.14 23.56
C GLY A 223 -31.09 -3.91 23.33
N GLU A 224 -31.17 -2.93 24.25
CA GLU A 224 -30.47 -1.65 24.13
C GLU A 224 -28.94 -1.79 24.26
N SER A 225 -28.47 -2.79 25.00
CA SER A 225 -27.04 -3.08 25.23
C SER A 225 -26.39 -3.81 24.05
N VAL A 226 -26.41 -3.18 22.87
CA VAL A 226 -25.68 -3.67 21.69
C VAL A 226 -24.19 -3.35 21.83
N ASP A 227 -23.40 -4.33 22.26
CA ASP A 227 -21.95 -4.34 22.06
C ASP A 227 -21.61 -5.18 20.82
N PHE A 228 -20.66 -4.66 20.04
CA PHE A 228 -20.04 -5.39 18.93
C PHE A 228 -18.69 -5.92 19.38
N GLU A 229 -18.28 -7.08 18.86
CA GLU A 229 -16.91 -7.56 18.90
C GLU A 229 -16.23 -7.31 17.54
N VAL A 230 -14.92 -7.03 17.54
CA VAL A 230 -14.10 -7.04 16.32
C VAL A 230 -13.66 -8.48 16.08
N VAL A 231 -14.06 -9.05 14.94
CA VAL A 231 -13.75 -10.43 14.54
C VAL A 231 -12.39 -10.50 13.83
N THR A 232 -12.15 -9.58 12.89
CA THR A 232 -10.89 -9.47 12.14
C THR A 232 -10.76 -8.08 11.51
N SER A 233 -9.66 -7.81 10.81
CA SER A 233 -9.44 -6.58 10.04
C SER A 233 -8.38 -6.78 8.97
N HIS A 234 -8.51 -6.06 7.86
CA HIS A 234 -7.63 -6.18 6.70
C HIS A 234 -7.08 -4.79 6.32
N GLY A 235 -5.78 -4.65 6.05
CA GLY A 235 -5.18 -3.33 5.79
C GLY A 235 -5.27 -2.36 6.98
N VAL A 236 -5.34 -2.90 8.20
CA VAL A 236 -5.41 -2.18 9.48
C VAL A 236 -4.30 -2.71 10.37
N SER A 237 -3.53 -1.83 11.01
CA SER A 237 -2.43 -2.24 11.88
C SER A 237 -2.59 -1.74 13.31
N PHE A 238 -2.32 -2.66 14.23
CA PHE A 238 -2.42 -2.49 15.68
C PHE A 238 -1.02 -2.41 16.31
N ARG A 239 -0.96 -1.90 17.54
CA ARG A 239 -0.08 -2.49 18.54
C ARG A 239 -0.84 -3.63 19.21
N GLU A 240 -0.31 -4.86 19.07
CA GLU A 240 -0.43 -6.06 19.92
C GLU A 240 -1.84 -6.38 20.51
N HIS A 241 -2.45 -7.54 20.27
CA HIS A 241 -1.88 -8.89 20.40
C HIS A 241 -2.29 -9.87 19.27
N ASN A 242 -1.88 -11.14 19.40
CA ASN A 242 -1.76 -12.14 18.33
C ASN A 242 -3.07 -12.87 17.95
N VAL A 243 -3.28 -13.14 16.64
CA VAL A 243 -3.65 -14.43 15.98
C VAL A 243 -4.07 -14.18 14.50
N PRO A 244 -3.60 -14.97 13.49
CA PRO A 244 -3.92 -14.79 12.06
C PRO A 244 -4.67 -15.97 11.36
N ILE A 245 -5.40 -15.70 10.25
CA ILE A 245 -6.04 -16.69 9.30
C ILE A 245 -6.00 -16.14 7.83
N HIS A 246 -6.12 -16.98 6.78
CA HIS A 246 -5.83 -16.73 5.33
C HIS A 246 -7.06 -16.69 4.35
N ASP A 247 -6.90 -16.28 3.06
CA ASP A 247 -7.21 -17.08 1.80
C ASP A 247 -6.83 -16.43 0.39
N PRO A 248 -7.66 -16.21 -0.70
CA PRO A 248 -7.28 -16.59 -2.11
C PRO A 248 -7.12 -15.47 -3.22
N GLN A 249 -7.21 -15.82 -4.53
CA GLN A 249 -6.76 -15.08 -5.76
C GLN A 249 -7.69 -15.11 -7.03
N THR A 250 -7.26 -14.48 -8.17
CA THR A 250 -7.68 -14.58 -9.64
C THR A 250 -8.79 -13.65 -10.20
N PRO A 251 -9.00 -13.42 -11.56
CA PRO A 251 -8.15 -13.37 -12.78
C PRO A 251 -8.30 -12.05 -13.69
N PRO A 252 -7.51 -11.83 -14.80
CA PRO A 252 -7.10 -10.47 -15.32
C PRO A 252 -7.42 -10.06 -16.79
N THR A 253 -7.08 -8.82 -17.23
CA THR A 253 -7.14 -8.35 -18.66
C THR A 253 -6.13 -7.22 -19.02
N THR A 254 -5.90 -6.93 -20.33
CA THR A 254 -4.75 -6.15 -20.89
C THR A 254 -5.13 -5.20 -22.06
N ILE A 255 -4.43 -4.06 -22.27
CA ILE A 255 -4.54 -3.13 -23.44
C ILE A 255 -3.13 -2.69 -23.93
N ARG A 256 -2.98 -2.24 -25.21
CA ARG A 256 -1.68 -2.01 -25.89
C ARG A 256 -1.72 -0.84 -26.92
N ALA A 257 -0.53 -0.28 -27.24
CA ALA A 257 -0.19 0.60 -28.39
C ALA A 257 -0.66 2.07 -28.34
N ALA A 258 0.00 3.05 -28.98
CA ALA A 258 1.39 3.21 -29.46
C ALA A 258 1.63 4.69 -29.92
N MET A 259 2.90 5.11 -30.16
CA MET A 259 3.34 6.05 -31.23
C MET A 259 4.85 6.33 -31.13
N ALA A 260 5.49 6.59 -32.28
CA ALA A 260 6.80 7.24 -32.45
C ALA A 260 6.63 8.33 -33.55
N SER A 261 7.56 9.18 -33.97
CA SER A 261 9.02 9.28 -33.78
C SER A 261 9.49 10.73 -34.07
N CYS A 262 10.75 11.06 -33.76
CA CYS A 262 11.56 12.04 -34.52
C CYS A 262 13.06 11.83 -34.20
N ALA A 263 13.99 12.33 -35.03
CA ALA A 263 15.39 11.89 -35.04
C ALA A 263 16.45 13.00 -35.30
N ASN A 264 17.71 12.60 -35.18
CA ASN A 264 18.97 13.27 -35.57
C ASN A 264 19.59 14.31 -34.60
N SER A 265 20.49 13.82 -33.74
CA SER A 265 21.81 14.42 -33.50
C SER A 265 22.87 13.31 -33.55
N ASN A 266 24.10 13.61 -33.99
CA ASN A 266 25.19 12.61 -34.10
C ASN A 266 25.99 12.44 -32.80
N THR A 267 25.29 12.51 -31.66
CA THR A 267 25.76 12.08 -30.34
C THR A 267 24.61 11.30 -29.71
N THR A 268 24.71 9.97 -29.69
CA THR A 268 23.74 9.12 -29.01
C THR A 268 23.93 9.26 -27.50
N ASP A 269 23.19 10.19 -26.90
CA ASP A 269 23.11 10.36 -25.46
C ASP A 269 22.38 9.15 -24.86
N GLU A 270 23.17 8.13 -24.50
CA GLU A 270 22.64 6.94 -23.83
C GLU A 270 22.33 7.29 -22.37
N TYR A 271 21.29 6.66 -21.81
CA TYR A 271 20.82 6.93 -20.45
C TYR A 271 20.78 5.65 -19.62
N GLN A 272 21.52 5.66 -18.52
CA GLN A 272 21.47 4.63 -17.50
C GLN A 272 20.42 5.01 -16.45
N ASN A 273 19.55 4.08 -16.09
CA ASN A 273 18.46 4.28 -15.14
C ASN A 273 18.62 3.31 -13.95
N ILE A 274 18.37 3.79 -12.73
CA ILE A 274 18.51 2.98 -11.50
C ILE A 274 17.24 3.12 -10.67
N LEU A 275 16.62 2.00 -10.28
CA LEU A 275 15.58 1.99 -9.24
C LEU A 275 16.17 1.65 -7.89
N MET A 276 16.04 2.54 -6.91
CA MET A 276 16.32 2.26 -5.50
C MET A 276 15.00 1.89 -4.81
N MET A 277 14.85 0.64 -4.38
CA MET A 277 13.58 0.06 -3.90
C MET A 277 13.68 -0.42 -2.45
N ARG A 278 12.65 -0.13 -1.65
CA ARG A 278 12.51 -0.64 -0.27
C ARG A 278 11.90 -2.04 -0.26
N HIS A 279 12.32 -2.90 0.66
CA HIS A 279 11.66 -4.16 0.98
C HIS A 279 10.15 -4.03 1.33
N GLY A 280 9.43 -5.16 1.28
CA GLY A 280 8.02 -5.29 1.68
C GLY A 280 7.76 -5.30 3.20
N ASP A 281 6.50 -5.57 3.56
CA ASP A 281 5.98 -5.61 4.93
C ASP A 281 6.59 -6.75 5.76
N ARG A 282 7.11 -6.45 6.96
CA ARG A 282 7.88 -7.38 7.82
C ARG A 282 7.05 -8.04 8.92
N ILE A 283 7.38 -9.28 9.27
CA ILE A 283 6.72 -10.04 10.35
C ILE A 283 6.86 -9.40 11.74
N ASP A 284 7.97 -8.72 12.06
CA ASP A 284 8.16 -8.02 13.35
C ASP A 284 7.23 -6.81 13.56
N LYS A 285 6.46 -6.42 12.54
CA LYS A 285 5.46 -5.34 12.63
C LYS A 285 4.03 -5.86 12.81
N ILE A 286 3.82 -7.16 12.62
CA ILE A 286 2.49 -7.80 12.61
C ILE A 286 2.38 -8.89 13.69
N ASN A 287 3.47 -9.60 13.99
CA ASN A 287 3.54 -10.61 15.04
C ASN A 287 4.51 -10.16 16.16
N PRO A 288 4.01 -9.69 17.32
CA PRO A 288 4.83 -9.32 18.46
C PRO A 288 5.74 -10.45 18.98
N LEU A 289 5.20 -11.69 19.06
CA LEU A 289 5.91 -12.87 19.57
C LEU A 289 7.02 -13.38 18.64
N TRP A 290 7.17 -12.81 17.43
CA TRP A 290 8.30 -13.10 16.56
C TRP A 290 9.63 -12.84 17.27
N LEU A 291 9.74 -11.75 18.04
CA LEU A 291 10.99 -11.37 18.70
C LEU A 291 11.41 -12.35 19.82
N ASP A 292 10.46 -13.08 20.39
CA ASP A 292 10.70 -14.02 21.50
C ASP A 292 11.10 -15.42 21.01
N THR A 293 10.92 -15.68 19.71
CA THR A 293 11.09 -17.01 19.09
C THR A 293 12.06 -17.04 17.90
N ALA A 294 12.34 -15.88 17.28
CA ALA A 294 13.25 -15.78 16.15
C ALA A 294 14.71 -16.06 16.54
N SER A 295 15.39 -16.92 15.79
CA SER A 295 16.85 -17.10 15.86
C SER A 295 17.64 -15.85 15.42
N ARG A 296 17.00 -14.97 14.64
CA ARG A 296 17.56 -13.72 14.09
C ARG A 296 16.54 -12.57 14.23
N PRO A 297 16.29 -12.04 15.44
CA PRO A 297 15.25 -11.03 15.65
C PRO A 297 15.56 -9.67 14.96
N TRP A 298 16.81 -9.46 14.54
CA TRP A 298 17.27 -8.34 13.71
C TRP A 298 16.98 -8.50 12.20
N ASP A 299 16.70 -9.72 11.73
CA ASP A 299 16.35 -9.99 10.33
C ASP A 299 14.99 -10.71 10.17
N PRO A 300 13.89 -9.98 10.39
CA PRO A 300 12.55 -10.50 10.19
C PRO A 300 12.23 -10.68 8.69
N PRO A 301 11.66 -11.82 8.28
CA PRO A 301 11.11 -12.01 6.92
C PRO A 301 9.86 -11.16 6.68
N LEU A 302 9.43 -11.18 5.42
CA LEU A 302 8.16 -10.60 5.00
C LEU A 302 6.97 -11.40 5.55
N VAL A 303 5.84 -10.72 5.72
CA VAL A 303 4.52 -11.39 5.79
C VAL A 303 4.00 -11.70 4.39
N GLN A 304 2.96 -12.52 4.28
CA GLN A 304 2.35 -12.87 2.99
C GLN A 304 1.95 -11.63 2.17
N ASP A 305 1.34 -10.62 2.82
CA ASP A 305 0.98 -9.34 2.18
C ASP A 305 2.23 -8.59 1.66
N GLY A 306 3.38 -8.74 2.32
CA GLY A 306 4.65 -8.14 1.90
C GLY A 306 5.25 -8.83 0.68
N LEU A 307 5.12 -10.16 0.57
CA LEU A 307 5.45 -10.92 -0.64
C LEU A 307 4.54 -10.50 -1.81
N VAL A 308 3.23 -10.42 -1.57
CA VAL A 308 2.24 -9.99 -2.57
C VAL A 308 2.50 -8.55 -3.03
N ARG A 309 2.78 -7.62 -2.10
CA ARG A 309 3.14 -6.23 -2.43
C ARG A 309 4.41 -6.18 -3.27
N ALA A 310 5.43 -6.98 -2.95
CA ALA A 310 6.67 -7.06 -3.72
C ALA A 310 6.42 -7.55 -5.15
N PHE A 311 5.67 -8.67 -5.31
CA PHE A 311 5.32 -9.21 -6.62
C PHE A 311 4.54 -8.20 -7.47
N GLN A 312 3.49 -7.60 -6.89
CA GLN A 312 2.69 -6.57 -7.57
C GLN A 312 3.50 -5.31 -7.93
N THR A 313 4.51 -4.94 -7.13
CA THR A 313 5.45 -3.88 -7.51
C THR A 313 6.35 -4.33 -8.67
N GLY A 314 6.79 -5.58 -8.73
CA GLY A 314 7.49 -6.12 -9.92
C GLY A 314 6.64 -6.11 -11.18
N GLN A 315 5.35 -6.50 -11.08
CA GLN A 315 4.38 -6.37 -12.17
C GLN A 315 4.18 -4.91 -12.60
N ARG A 316 4.16 -3.99 -11.64
CA ARG A 316 4.04 -2.54 -11.89
C ARG A 316 5.26 -1.99 -12.60
N ILE A 317 6.48 -2.30 -12.12
CA ILE A 317 7.73 -1.90 -12.77
C ILE A 317 7.69 -2.37 -14.23
N ARG A 318 7.50 -3.68 -14.46
CA ARG A 318 7.40 -4.28 -15.81
C ARG A 318 6.41 -3.58 -16.77
N SER A 319 5.35 -2.98 -16.25
CA SER A 319 4.28 -2.35 -17.04
C SER A 319 4.33 -0.83 -17.11
N GLN A 320 5.17 -0.16 -16.31
CA GLN A 320 5.18 1.31 -16.18
C GLN A 320 6.55 1.95 -16.47
N ILE A 321 7.69 1.29 -16.21
CA ILE A 321 8.99 1.85 -16.58
C ILE A 321 9.27 1.68 -18.07
N GLN A 322 9.93 2.65 -18.69
CA GLN A 322 10.17 2.70 -20.13
C GLN A 322 11.54 2.10 -20.54
N PHE A 323 12.17 1.33 -19.65
CA PHE A 323 13.50 0.75 -19.83
C PHE A 323 13.58 -0.65 -19.20
N PRO A 324 14.32 -1.61 -19.79
CA PRO A 324 14.51 -2.93 -19.20
C PRO A 324 15.47 -2.88 -18.00
N ILE A 325 15.23 -3.74 -17.00
CA ILE A 325 16.18 -3.99 -15.90
C ILE A 325 17.06 -5.18 -16.29
N HIS A 326 18.37 -4.99 -16.26
CA HIS A 326 19.35 -6.03 -16.64
C HIS A 326 19.96 -6.71 -15.40
N ARG A 327 20.00 -6.01 -14.26
CA ARG A 327 20.64 -6.52 -13.04
C ARG A 327 19.95 -6.03 -11.78
N VAL A 328 19.85 -6.92 -10.81
CA VAL A 328 19.32 -6.67 -9.48
C VAL A 328 20.44 -6.84 -8.46
N PHE A 329 20.76 -5.79 -7.71
CA PHE A 329 21.55 -5.91 -6.49
C PHE A 329 20.62 -5.89 -5.29
N VAL A 330 20.91 -6.71 -4.27
CA VAL A 330 20.02 -6.87 -3.12
C VAL A 330 20.78 -6.98 -1.81
N SER A 331 20.26 -6.29 -0.80
CA SER A 331 20.71 -6.37 0.59
C SER A 331 20.61 -7.81 1.13
N PRO A 332 21.58 -8.30 1.94
CA PRO A 332 21.59 -9.69 2.43
C PRO A 332 20.45 -10.02 3.40
N PHE A 333 19.81 -9.01 3.99
CA PHE A 333 18.67 -9.18 4.90
C PHE A 333 17.51 -9.90 4.21
N ILE A 334 16.96 -10.95 4.83
CA ILE A 334 16.00 -11.90 4.26
C ILE A 334 14.76 -11.20 3.68
N ARG A 335 14.30 -10.11 4.31
CA ARG A 335 13.21 -9.25 3.80
C ARG A 335 13.49 -8.64 2.42
N CYS A 336 14.74 -8.27 2.15
CA CYS A 336 15.16 -7.70 0.87
C CYS A 336 15.32 -8.80 -0.18
N VAL A 337 15.92 -9.94 0.19
CA VAL A 337 16.04 -11.14 -0.65
C VAL A 337 14.67 -11.64 -1.11
N GLN A 338 13.71 -11.75 -0.18
CA GLN A 338 12.32 -12.09 -0.47
C GLN A 338 11.64 -11.06 -1.38
N THR A 339 11.83 -9.76 -1.13
CA THR A 339 11.28 -8.70 -1.99
C THR A 339 11.85 -8.81 -3.41
N ALA A 340 13.17 -8.99 -3.54
CA ALA A 340 13.84 -9.11 -4.82
C ALA A 340 13.40 -10.35 -5.59
N SER A 341 13.24 -11.52 -4.94
CA SER A 341 12.80 -12.75 -5.60
C SER A 341 11.39 -12.62 -6.20
N GLU A 342 10.44 -12.06 -5.45
CA GLU A 342 9.09 -11.78 -5.94
C GLU A 342 9.08 -10.76 -7.09
N VAL A 343 9.88 -9.69 -7.00
CA VAL A 343 10.02 -8.69 -8.07
C VAL A 343 10.66 -9.30 -9.32
N ILE A 344 11.71 -10.11 -9.17
CA ILE A 344 12.41 -10.81 -10.25
C ILE A 344 11.47 -11.78 -10.98
N ALA A 345 10.67 -12.56 -10.25
CA ALA A 345 9.71 -13.47 -10.87
C ALA A 345 8.69 -12.71 -11.74
N ALA A 346 8.16 -11.59 -11.25
CA ALA A 346 7.23 -10.75 -12.02
C ALA A 346 7.88 -10.05 -13.23
N LEU A 347 9.10 -9.52 -13.08
CA LEU A 347 9.87 -8.91 -14.18
C LEU A 347 10.18 -9.92 -15.29
N SER A 348 10.61 -11.12 -14.91
CA SER A 348 11.21 -12.09 -15.83
C SER A 348 10.27 -13.16 -16.35
N ALA A 349 9.04 -13.29 -15.82
CA ALA A 349 8.03 -14.21 -16.34
C ALA A 349 7.91 -14.11 -17.87
N VAL A 350 7.77 -15.23 -18.59
CA VAL A 350 7.53 -15.21 -20.04
C VAL A 350 6.11 -14.66 -20.27
N ASP A 351 5.12 -15.45 -19.90
CA ASP A 351 3.70 -15.10 -19.91
C ASP A 351 3.25 -14.78 -18.48
N LEU A 352 3.36 -13.49 -18.10
CA LEU A 352 2.88 -13.02 -16.81
C LEU A 352 1.35 -12.98 -16.80
N ASN A 353 0.72 -13.93 -16.10
CA ASN A 353 -0.69 -13.85 -15.69
C ASN A 353 -0.90 -12.56 -14.85
N PRO A 354 -1.69 -11.56 -15.27
CA PRO A 354 -1.80 -10.31 -14.49
C PRO A 354 -2.60 -10.38 -13.18
N HIS A 355 -2.99 -11.57 -12.67
CA HIS A 355 -3.43 -11.84 -11.28
C HIS A 355 -2.69 -13.07 -10.69
N ALA A 356 -1.51 -13.41 -11.23
CA ALA A 356 -0.45 -13.88 -10.36
C ALA A 356 -0.29 -12.84 -9.23
N THR A 357 -0.30 -13.29 -7.98
CA THR A 357 -0.05 -12.42 -6.82
C THR A 357 1.28 -12.75 -6.13
N SER A 358 1.98 -13.78 -6.61
CA SER A 358 3.25 -14.26 -6.10
C SER A 358 4.08 -14.97 -7.17
N SER A 359 5.37 -15.12 -6.90
CA SER A 359 6.36 -15.89 -7.66
C SER A 359 5.89 -17.31 -8.01
N LYS A 360 5.11 -17.95 -7.14
CA LYS A 360 4.56 -19.30 -7.29
C LYS A 360 3.54 -19.43 -8.42
N ASP A 361 2.93 -18.32 -8.81
CA ASP A 361 1.92 -18.26 -9.86
C ASP A 361 2.56 -18.06 -11.26
N VAL A 362 3.89 -17.95 -11.33
CA VAL A 362 4.66 -17.79 -12.57
C VAL A 362 5.08 -19.14 -13.12
N ILE A 363 4.43 -19.57 -14.20
CA ILE A 363 4.65 -20.88 -14.85
C ILE A 363 6.05 -20.99 -15.48
N SER A 364 6.57 -19.91 -16.06
CA SER A 364 7.86 -19.91 -16.74
C SER A 364 8.57 -18.56 -16.62
N ILE A 365 9.89 -18.61 -16.41
CA ILE A 365 10.76 -17.45 -16.21
C ILE A 365 11.84 -17.44 -17.30
N ASP A 366 12.03 -16.30 -17.92
CA ASP A 366 13.13 -16.07 -18.85
C ASP A 366 14.42 -15.79 -18.06
N LYS A 367 15.25 -16.82 -17.95
CA LYS A 367 16.55 -16.79 -17.25
C LYS A 367 17.59 -15.87 -17.91
N SER A 368 17.34 -15.36 -19.12
CA SER A 368 18.31 -14.51 -19.86
C SER A 368 18.13 -13.01 -19.66
N LYS A 369 16.96 -12.56 -19.16
CA LYS A 369 16.61 -11.13 -19.09
C LYS A 369 17.39 -10.34 -18.05
N LEU A 370 17.65 -10.93 -16.88
CA LEU A 370 18.34 -10.26 -15.79
C LEU A 370 19.23 -11.20 -14.99
N LYS A 371 20.21 -10.61 -14.32
CA LYS A 371 21.04 -11.25 -13.30
C LYS A 371 20.73 -10.69 -11.89
N VAL A 372 21.02 -11.46 -10.84
CA VAL A 372 20.87 -11.02 -9.44
C VAL A 372 22.13 -11.30 -8.62
N SER A 373 22.50 -10.37 -7.72
CA SER A 373 23.64 -10.49 -6.82
C SER A 373 23.35 -9.89 -5.45
N ILE A 374 23.86 -10.53 -4.39
CA ILE A 374 23.82 -9.94 -3.04
C ILE A 374 24.97 -8.94 -2.91
N GLU A 375 24.67 -7.76 -2.34
CA GLU A 375 25.62 -6.66 -2.15
C GLU A 375 25.53 -6.15 -0.70
N PHE A 376 26.61 -6.32 0.06
CA PHE A 376 26.63 -5.94 1.48
C PHE A 376 26.49 -4.43 1.69
N GLY A 377 26.89 -3.61 0.72
CA GLY A 377 26.72 -2.17 0.77
C GLY A 377 25.24 -1.72 0.79
N LEU A 378 24.31 -2.56 0.32
CA LEU A 378 22.86 -2.31 0.40
C LEU A 378 22.24 -2.67 1.75
N SER A 379 23.06 -3.05 2.75
CA SER A 379 22.62 -3.34 4.12
C SER A 379 21.85 -2.20 4.78
N GLU A 380 21.01 -2.55 5.75
CA GLU A 380 20.34 -1.59 6.66
C GLU A 380 21.39 -0.66 7.28
N MET A 381 20.96 0.49 7.81
CA MET A 381 21.85 1.28 8.68
C MET A 381 22.15 0.47 9.94
N LEU A 382 23.39 0.00 10.10
CA LEU A 382 23.82 -0.90 11.16
C LEU A 382 24.16 -0.13 12.43
N ASN A 383 23.17 0.54 13.00
CA ASN A 383 23.28 1.20 14.28
C ASN A 383 22.01 1.07 15.12
N SER A 384 22.14 1.50 16.37
CA SER A 384 21.09 1.53 17.39
C SER A 384 19.83 2.36 17.03
N MET A 385 19.86 3.20 15.98
CA MET A 385 18.69 3.97 15.51
C MET A 385 17.76 3.12 14.65
N ALA A 386 18.29 2.38 13.67
CA ALA A 386 17.49 1.54 12.78
C ALA A 386 17.28 0.12 13.31
N ILE A 387 18.29 -0.45 13.99
CA ILE A 387 18.23 -1.78 14.60
C ILE A 387 18.22 -1.62 16.12
N ARG A 388 17.06 -1.86 16.75
CA ARG A 388 16.87 -1.68 18.20
C ARG A 388 17.92 -2.48 18.99
N PRO A 389 18.63 -1.91 19.98
CA PRO A 389 19.65 -2.64 20.76
C PRO A 389 19.17 -3.96 21.39
N LYS A 390 17.87 -4.09 21.71
CA LYS A 390 17.30 -5.35 22.24
C LYS A 390 17.21 -6.50 21.22
N VAL A 391 17.40 -6.26 19.92
CA VAL A 391 17.36 -7.29 18.87
C VAL A 391 18.68 -7.46 18.13
N ALA A 392 19.66 -6.58 18.34
CA ALA A 392 20.97 -6.66 17.68
C ALA A 392 21.76 -7.91 18.15
N PRO A 393 22.67 -8.46 17.31
CA PRO A 393 23.61 -9.49 17.73
C PRO A 393 24.46 -9.00 18.91
N LYS A 394 24.60 -9.81 19.97
CA LYS A 394 25.35 -9.42 21.19
C LYS A 394 26.86 -9.31 20.97
N ASP A 395 27.36 -9.88 19.88
CA ASP A 395 28.73 -9.86 19.40
C ASP A 395 28.92 -8.90 18.21
N GLY A 396 27.87 -8.16 17.81
CA GLY A 396 27.86 -7.26 16.66
C GLY A 396 27.82 -7.94 15.29
N LYS A 397 27.70 -9.28 15.21
CA LYS A 397 27.85 -10.03 13.96
C LYS A 397 26.54 -10.26 13.22
N PHE A 398 26.40 -9.59 12.08
CA PHE A 398 25.29 -9.76 11.14
C PHE A 398 25.63 -10.86 10.11
N ASP A 399 25.84 -12.09 10.59
CA ASP A 399 26.33 -13.20 9.77
C ASP A 399 25.24 -13.74 8.82
N PHE A 400 25.53 -13.85 7.51
CA PHE A 400 24.60 -14.42 6.52
C PHE A 400 25.19 -15.65 5.84
N LYS A 401 24.40 -16.72 5.68
CA LYS A 401 24.76 -17.86 4.83
C LYS A 401 24.30 -17.57 3.41
N ILE A 402 25.18 -16.93 2.63
CA ILE A 402 24.90 -16.38 1.31
C ILE A 402 24.23 -17.40 0.38
N SER A 403 24.70 -18.65 0.36
CA SER A 403 24.10 -19.71 -0.46
C SER A 403 22.66 -20.08 -0.10
N ASP A 404 22.20 -19.86 1.14
CA ASP A 404 20.79 -20.06 1.51
C ASP A 404 19.90 -18.89 1.04
N LEU A 405 20.48 -17.70 0.85
CA LEU A 405 19.80 -16.53 0.30
C LEU A 405 19.77 -16.58 -1.23
N GLU A 406 20.88 -16.97 -1.86
CA GLU A 406 20.98 -17.16 -3.31
C GLU A 406 20.00 -18.24 -3.81
N ALA A 407 19.82 -19.31 -3.04
CA ALA A 407 18.84 -20.37 -3.32
C ALA A 407 17.36 -19.91 -3.28
N MET A 408 17.08 -18.66 -2.88
CA MET A 408 15.74 -18.07 -2.94
C MET A 408 15.44 -17.39 -4.28
N PHE A 409 16.42 -17.20 -5.15
CA PHE A 409 16.22 -16.67 -6.50
C PHE A 409 15.97 -17.78 -7.52
N PRO A 410 15.35 -17.49 -8.68
CA PRO A 410 15.19 -18.48 -9.73
C PRO A 410 16.56 -19.03 -10.18
N GLU A 411 16.67 -20.36 -10.18
CA GLU A 411 17.88 -21.11 -10.52
C GLU A 411 18.55 -20.57 -11.80
N GLY A 412 19.83 -20.21 -11.72
CA GLY A 412 20.62 -19.72 -12.86
C GLY A 412 20.53 -18.21 -13.14
N MET A 413 19.81 -17.43 -12.32
CA MET A 413 19.86 -15.96 -12.38
C MET A 413 20.96 -15.33 -11.51
N VAL A 414 21.52 -16.07 -10.55
CA VAL A 414 22.53 -15.56 -9.62
C VAL A 414 23.85 -15.34 -10.33
N ASP A 415 24.42 -14.13 -10.26
CA ASP A 415 25.72 -13.81 -10.87
C ASP A 415 26.87 -14.08 -9.91
N HIS A 416 27.41 -15.29 -9.96
CA HIS A 416 28.61 -15.66 -9.20
C HIS A 416 29.91 -15.09 -9.79
N ASP A 417 29.87 -14.55 -11.01
CA ASP A 417 31.00 -13.81 -11.63
C ASP A 417 31.09 -12.36 -11.15
N VAL A 418 30.16 -11.90 -10.30
CA VAL A 418 30.17 -10.55 -9.75
C VAL A 418 31.29 -10.41 -8.70
N ASP A 419 32.01 -9.30 -8.77
CA ASP A 419 32.91 -8.83 -7.72
C ASP A 419 32.15 -7.78 -6.87
N PRO A 420 31.76 -8.07 -5.62
CA PRO A 420 30.98 -7.13 -4.80
C PRO A 420 31.76 -5.85 -4.48
N VAL A 421 31.05 -4.73 -4.36
CA VAL A 421 31.66 -3.44 -3.96
C VAL A 421 32.02 -3.47 -2.49
N TYR A 422 31.11 -3.97 -1.63
CA TYR A 422 31.42 -4.28 -0.24
C TYR A 422 31.53 -5.79 -0.07
N LYS A 423 32.70 -6.25 0.37
CA LYS A 423 33.03 -7.68 0.56
C LYS A 423 32.75 -8.18 1.97
N GLU A 424 32.42 -7.25 2.87
CA GLU A 424 32.02 -7.48 4.26
C GLU A 424 30.81 -6.58 4.58
N MET A 425 30.13 -6.87 5.69
CA MET A 425 29.07 -6.00 6.21
C MET A 425 29.62 -4.62 6.60
N PRO A 426 28.79 -3.55 6.62
CA PRO A 426 29.13 -2.31 7.31
C PRO A 426 29.46 -2.57 8.79
N GLN A 427 30.18 -1.65 9.42
CA GLN A 427 30.50 -1.77 10.85
C GLN A 427 29.28 -1.42 11.72
N TRP A 428 29.19 -2.03 12.89
CA TRP A 428 28.10 -1.77 13.85
C TRP A 428 28.33 -0.43 14.59
N GLU A 429 27.24 0.29 14.84
CA GLU A 429 27.17 1.72 15.21
C GLU A 429 27.78 2.67 14.16
N GLU A 430 27.64 2.39 12.86
CA GLU A 430 27.94 3.39 11.81
C GLU A 430 27.09 4.66 11.99
N THR A 431 27.65 5.84 11.72
CA THR A 431 26.92 7.11 11.77
C THR A 431 25.91 7.26 10.63
N VAL A 432 24.98 8.21 10.75
CA VAL A 432 24.01 8.53 9.68
C VAL A 432 24.74 9.09 8.45
N GLU A 433 25.85 9.78 8.70
CA GLU A 433 26.78 10.34 7.73
C GLU A 433 27.54 9.24 6.98
N GLU A 434 28.19 8.30 7.67
CA GLU A 434 28.89 7.15 7.04
C GLU A 434 27.92 6.26 6.26
N CYS A 435 26.73 5.99 6.80
CA CYS A 435 25.65 5.28 6.12
C CYS A 435 25.21 6.02 4.83
N THR A 436 25.17 7.35 4.87
CA THR A 436 24.82 8.20 3.73
C THR A 436 25.90 8.17 2.65
N GLU A 437 27.17 8.32 3.03
CA GLU A 437 28.30 8.20 2.10
C GLU A 437 28.39 6.81 1.48
N ARG A 438 28.17 5.74 2.28
CA ARG A 438 28.06 4.35 1.83
C ARG A 438 27.00 4.19 0.75
N PHE A 439 25.76 4.63 0.99
CA PHE A 439 24.67 4.46 0.02
C PHE A 439 24.91 5.25 -1.28
N LEU A 440 25.34 6.51 -1.19
CA LEU A 440 25.59 7.35 -2.37
C LEU A 440 26.81 6.87 -3.17
N GLY A 441 27.90 6.52 -2.48
CA GLY A 441 29.11 5.95 -3.08
C GLY A 441 28.84 4.61 -3.75
N LEU A 442 28.02 3.75 -3.15
CA LEU A 442 27.63 2.47 -3.72
C LEU A 442 26.77 2.62 -4.99
N VAL A 443 25.72 3.45 -4.94
CA VAL A 443 24.83 3.69 -6.10
C VAL A 443 25.67 4.17 -7.30
N LYS A 444 26.60 5.10 -7.06
CA LYS A 444 27.54 5.56 -8.09
C LYS A 444 28.47 4.43 -8.57
N THR A 445 29.08 3.67 -7.65
CA THR A 445 30.07 2.63 -8.00
C THR A 445 29.45 1.47 -8.77
N LEU A 446 28.27 1.00 -8.38
CA LEU A 446 27.53 -0.04 -9.13
C LEU A 446 27.15 0.47 -10.52
N ALA A 447 26.63 1.69 -10.62
CA ALA A 447 26.30 2.29 -11.91
C ALA A 447 27.53 2.45 -12.81
N ASP A 448 28.67 2.87 -12.26
CA ASP A 448 29.96 3.02 -12.98
C ASP A 448 30.57 1.68 -13.42
N LYS A 449 30.29 0.60 -12.68
CA LYS A 449 30.76 -0.76 -12.99
C LYS A 449 29.95 -1.43 -14.12
N TYR A 450 28.70 -1.01 -14.32
CA TYR A 450 27.79 -1.55 -15.32
C TYR A 450 27.09 -0.44 -16.14
N PRO A 451 27.83 0.47 -16.81
CA PRO A 451 27.28 1.74 -17.32
C PRO A 451 26.22 1.59 -18.42
N SER A 452 26.22 0.48 -19.16
CA SER A 452 25.20 0.13 -20.16
C SER A 452 24.00 -0.63 -19.57
N GLU A 453 24.03 -1.00 -18.29
CA GLU A 453 22.96 -1.74 -17.62
C GLU A 453 22.12 -0.81 -16.72
N ASN A 454 20.80 -0.76 -16.96
CA ASN A 454 19.86 -0.26 -15.95
C ASN A 454 19.75 -1.25 -14.77
N LEU A 455 19.77 -0.70 -13.55
CA LEU A 455 19.88 -1.47 -12.31
C LEU A 455 18.62 -1.36 -11.44
N LEU A 456 18.32 -2.41 -10.68
CA LEU A 456 17.40 -2.38 -9.54
C LEU A 456 18.19 -2.69 -8.26
N LEU A 457 18.05 -1.85 -7.24
CA LEU A 457 18.77 -1.93 -5.98
C LEU A 457 17.75 -2.13 -4.84
N VAL A 458 17.65 -3.35 -4.29
CA VAL A 458 16.64 -3.70 -3.27
C VAL A 458 17.25 -3.62 -1.87
N THR A 459 16.75 -2.69 -1.08
CA THR A 459 17.33 -2.25 0.20
C THR A 459 16.24 -1.85 1.21
N HIS A 460 16.60 -1.02 2.20
CA HIS A 460 15.79 -0.62 3.34
C HIS A 460 15.26 0.80 3.19
N GLY A 461 14.51 1.27 4.19
CA GLY A 461 13.90 2.59 4.16
C GLY A 461 14.92 3.72 4.05
N GLU A 462 16.09 3.57 4.69
CA GLU A 462 17.09 4.63 4.79
C GLU A 462 17.91 4.81 3.50
N GLY A 463 18.29 3.73 2.81
CA GLY A 463 18.93 3.80 1.51
C GLY A 463 18.04 4.51 0.48
N VAL A 464 16.75 4.17 0.43
CA VAL A 464 15.77 4.89 -0.42
C VAL A 464 15.61 6.35 0.03
N ARG A 465 15.52 6.62 1.34
CA ARG A 465 15.37 7.98 1.89
C ARG A 465 16.53 8.88 1.45
N THR A 466 17.76 8.46 1.72
CA THR A 466 18.97 9.25 1.46
C THR A 466 19.19 9.45 -0.04
N THR A 467 19.18 8.37 -0.83
CA THR A 467 19.40 8.45 -2.29
C THR A 467 18.38 9.38 -2.96
N PHE A 468 17.10 9.32 -2.58
CA PHE A 468 16.08 10.23 -3.13
C PHE A 468 16.21 11.67 -2.60
N ALA A 469 16.50 11.84 -1.30
CA ALA A 469 16.66 13.16 -0.68
C ALA A 469 17.81 13.96 -1.33
N THR A 470 18.96 13.31 -1.54
CA THR A 470 20.15 13.91 -2.14
C THR A 470 19.93 14.26 -3.61
N TYR A 471 19.54 13.30 -4.46
CA TYR A 471 19.44 13.56 -5.91
C TYR A 471 18.22 14.40 -6.33
N LYS A 472 17.27 14.68 -5.41
CA LYS A 472 16.11 15.56 -5.68
C LYS A 472 16.15 16.90 -4.93
N ASP A 473 17.11 17.11 -4.03
CA ASP A 473 17.19 18.28 -3.14
C ASP A 473 15.91 18.47 -2.27
N VAL A 474 15.54 17.43 -1.51
CA VAL A 474 14.29 17.40 -0.71
C VAL A 474 14.42 16.75 0.67
N ALA A 475 13.65 17.24 1.63
CA ALA A 475 13.54 16.63 2.96
C ALA A 475 12.47 15.52 2.95
N VAL A 476 12.89 14.26 2.81
CA VAL A 476 12.01 13.08 2.89
C VAL A 476 11.59 12.82 4.34
N TYR A 477 10.29 12.62 4.57
CA TYR A 477 9.72 12.31 5.90
C TYR A 477 9.00 10.96 5.98
N GLU A 478 8.74 10.30 4.83
CA GLU A 478 8.14 8.96 4.81
C GLU A 478 8.58 8.17 3.57
N VAL A 479 8.81 6.86 3.75
CA VAL A 479 9.09 5.89 2.69
C VAL A 479 8.25 4.64 2.96
N GLU A 480 7.24 4.38 2.15
CA GLU A 480 6.32 3.24 2.29
C GLU A 480 7.00 1.89 1.95
N TYR A 481 6.39 0.75 2.29
CA TYR A 481 6.90 -0.57 1.86
C TYR A 481 6.78 -0.74 0.34
N CYS A 482 7.79 -1.35 -0.29
CA CYS A 482 7.92 -1.41 -1.75
C CYS A 482 7.89 -0.03 -2.45
N ALA A 483 8.25 1.04 -1.74
CA ALA A 483 8.51 2.35 -2.34
C ALA A 483 9.77 2.31 -3.22
N CYS A 484 9.75 3.09 -4.30
CA CYS A 484 10.82 3.18 -5.30
C CYS A 484 11.20 4.64 -5.57
N ALA A 485 12.49 4.91 -5.71
CA ALA A 485 13.03 6.11 -6.35
C ALA A 485 13.60 5.72 -7.71
N GLU A 486 13.25 6.47 -8.76
CA GLU A 486 13.78 6.26 -10.12
C GLU A 486 14.82 7.35 -10.42
N LEU A 487 16.08 6.92 -10.58
CA LEU A 487 17.20 7.76 -11.00
C LEU A 487 17.48 7.57 -12.48
N ARG A 488 18.03 8.61 -13.10
CA ARG A 488 18.65 8.56 -14.44
C ARG A 488 19.96 9.33 -14.44
N ARG A 489 20.89 8.92 -15.31
CA ARG A 489 22.04 9.75 -15.71
C ARG A 489 22.38 9.53 -17.18
N GLN A 490 23.00 10.55 -17.78
CA GLN A 490 23.58 10.46 -19.13
C GLN A 490 24.89 9.66 -19.10
N VAL A 491 25.14 8.88 -20.14
CA VAL A 491 26.35 8.07 -20.34
C VAL A 491 26.89 8.33 -21.74
N LEU A 492 28.17 8.72 -21.82
CA LEU A 492 28.86 9.06 -23.06
C LEU A 492 30.00 8.07 -23.32
N SER A 493 29.85 7.25 -24.34
CA SER A 493 30.89 6.34 -24.82
C SER A 493 31.83 7.06 -25.81
N GLN A 494 33.12 7.16 -25.47
CA GLN A 494 34.14 7.80 -26.31
C GLN A 494 35.43 6.96 -26.35
N GLU A 495 35.74 6.40 -27.52
CA GLU A 495 37.02 5.74 -27.85
C GLU A 495 37.62 4.83 -26.75
N GLY A 496 36.80 3.92 -26.21
CA GLY A 496 37.20 2.96 -25.18
C GLY A 496 37.10 3.46 -23.73
N SER A 497 36.70 4.71 -23.51
CA SER A 497 36.34 5.27 -22.21
C SER A 497 34.84 5.53 -22.13
N THR A 498 34.27 5.40 -20.93
CA THR A 498 32.85 5.71 -20.66
C THR A 498 32.77 6.83 -19.63
N LYS A 499 32.17 7.95 -20.01
CA LYS A 499 31.98 9.12 -19.14
C LYS A 499 30.52 9.23 -18.74
N ALA A 500 30.23 8.95 -17.48
CA ALA A 500 28.91 9.17 -16.90
C ALA A 500 28.74 10.62 -16.40
N GLY A 501 27.52 11.14 -16.47
CA GLY A 501 27.08 12.37 -15.81
C GLY A 501 26.52 12.14 -14.40
N ASP A 502 26.02 13.21 -13.79
CA ASP A 502 25.34 13.19 -12.50
C ASP A 502 23.93 12.55 -12.59
N PHE A 503 23.39 12.15 -11.43
CA PHE A 503 22.05 11.56 -11.33
C PHE A 503 20.94 12.62 -11.14
N GLU A 504 19.86 12.47 -11.89
CA GLU A 504 18.58 13.17 -11.68
C GLU A 504 17.48 12.18 -11.22
N VAL A 505 16.46 12.67 -10.49
CA VAL A 505 15.34 11.85 -10.02
C VAL A 505 14.10 12.03 -10.92
N ILE A 506 13.95 11.13 -11.88
CA ILE A 506 12.89 11.13 -12.90
C ILE A 506 11.52 10.69 -12.39
N GLY A 507 11.45 9.90 -11.32
CA GLY A 507 10.20 9.31 -10.83
C GLY A 507 10.26 8.81 -9.39
N GLN A 508 9.10 8.57 -8.79
CA GLN A 508 8.99 7.90 -7.49
C GLN A 508 7.61 7.31 -7.21
N ALA A 509 7.58 6.24 -6.41
CA ALA A 509 6.39 5.66 -5.82
C ALA A 509 6.58 5.47 -4.30
N GLY A 510 5.57 5.81 -3.48
CA GLY A 510 5.59 5.57 -2.03
C GLY A 510 6.53 6.45 -1.19
N ILE A 511 7.17 7.47 -1.78
CA ILE A 511 8.06 8.41 -1.08
C ILE A 511 7.36 9.75 -0.84
N LYS A 512 7.49 10.32 0.37
CA LYS A 512 6.85 11.58 0.77
C LYS A 512 7.87 12.56 1.33
N TYR A 513 7.84 13.80 0.85
CA TYR A 513 8.89 14.80 1.11
C TYR A 513 8.34 16.23 1.19
N HIS A 514 9.18 17.12 1.73
CA HIS A 514 9.02 18.58 1.68
C HIS A 514 10.10 19.19 0.76
N SER A 515 9.76 20.26 0.05
CA SER A 515 10.76 21.04 -0.67
C SER A 515 11.57 21.90 0.30
N LEU A 516 12.88 21.99 0.10
CA LEU A 516 13.78 22.78 0.94
C LEU A 516 13.61 24.31 0.77
N LYS A 517 12.79 24.76 -0.21
CA LYS A 517 12.49 26.18 -0.47
C LYS A 517 11.55 26.86 0.54
N THR A 518 11.42 26.30 1.76
CA THR A 518 10.68 26.93 2.87
C THR A 518 11.43 26.78 4.19
N THR A 519 11.72 27.90 4.84
CA THR A 519 12.55 27.99 6.06
C THR A 519 11.80 27.54 7.31
N ALA A 520 11.86 26.25 7.63
CA ALA A 520 11.85 25.72 9.00
C ALA A 520 12.23 24.23 8.98
N VAL A 521 13.21 23.82 9.80
CA VAL A 521 13.49 22.41 10.07
C VAL A 521 12.95 22.06 11.46
N PRO A 522 11.82 21.35 11.57
CA PRO A 522 11.48 20.63 12.79
C PRO A 522 12.30 19.33 12.81
N CYS A 523 13.16 19.16 13.81
CA CYS A 523 13.80 17.87 14.07
C CYS A 523 12.71 16.85 14.46
N VAL A 524 12.38 15.93 13.56
CA VAL A 524 11.32 14.94 13.75
C VAL A 524 11.83 13.82 14.66
N LYS A 525 11.20 13.67 15.83
CA LYS A 525 11.54 12.60 16.78
C LYS A 525 11.03 11.24 16.29
N TRP A 526 11.92 10.27 16.24
CA TRP A 526 11.67 8.85 15.92
C TRP A 526 10.69 8.19 16.89
N TYR A 527 9.79 7.32 16.37
CA TYR A 527 9.21 6.14 17.05
C TYR A 527 8.50 5.18 16.07
#